data_AF-A0AAJ2UF24-F1
#
_entry.id   AF-A0AAJ2UF24-F1
#
_cell.length_a   1.000
_cell.length_b   1.000
_cell.length_c   1.000
_cell.angle_alpha   90.00
_cell.angle_beta   90.00
_cell.angle_gamma   90.00
#
_symmetry.space_group_name_H-M   'P 1'
#
loop_
_entity.id
_entity.type
_entity.pdbx_description
1 polymer ?
#
loop_
_entity_poly.entity_id
_entity_poly.type
_entity_poly.pdbx_seq_one_letter_code
_entity_poly.pdbx_strand_id
1 'polypeptide(L)'
;MDDFRKPARSLRKKLKDPSEWTFVQKKSLVAFLFLYHKTNKLHSQKEKVYETLGITNKNDDLPISAIDRALSLLEPRYTKLLIKEFIDNDRNWIKKYWSKSTYYKNMHKAIDQFIIILNL
;
A
#
# COMPACT_ATOMS: atom_id res chain seq x y z
N MET A 1 47.47 22.81 -15.04
CA MET A 1 47.38 22.94 -13.58
C MET A 1 46.00 23.46 -13.26
N ASP A 2 45.22 22.59 -12.61
CA ASP A 2 44.07 22.83 -11.71
C ASP A 2 42.91 23.66 -12.27
N ASP A 3 41.83 23.06 -12.78
CA ASP A 3 40.83 22.18 -12.12
C ASP A 3 40.14 22.86 -10.92
N PHE A 4 39.01 23.53 -11.18
CA PHE A 4 37.97 23.79 -10.19
C PHE A 4 36.61 23.46 -10.79
N ARG A 5 36.31 22.15 -10.79
CA ARG A 5 34.94 21.64 -10.94
C ARG A 5 34.05 22.30 -9.88
N LYS A 6 32.98 22.94 -10.34
CA LYS A 6 31.88 23.43 -9.48
C LYS A 6 31.41 22.30 -8.56
N PRO A 7 31.09 22.56 -7.29
CA PRO A 7 30.59 21.53 -6.40
C PRO A 7 29.28 20.97 -6.97
N ALA A 8 29.28 19.65 -7.23
CA ALA A 8 28.08 18.92 -7.58
C ALA A 8 27.04 19.19 -6.48
N ARG A 9 25.95 19.89 -6.82
CA ARG A 9 24.79 20.01 -5.95
C ARG A 9 24.40 18.61 -5.51
N SER A 10 24.63 18.30 -4.23
CA SER A 10 24.16 17.08 -3.59
C SER A 10 22.63 17.06 -3.69
N LEU A 11 22.12 16.43 -4.75
CA LEU A 11 20.69 16.22 -5.03
C LEU A 11 20.15 15.00 -4.27
N ARG A 12 20.78 14.58 -3.17
CA ARG A 12 20.08 13.78 -2.17
C ARG A 12 19.20 14.73 -1.37
N LYS A 13 18.00 15.02 -1.88
CA LYS A 13 16.88 15.38 -1.00
C LYS A 13 16.86 14.29 0.07
N LYS A 14 17.18 14.61 1.32
CA LYS A 14 16.98 13.68 2.43
C LYS A 14 15.54 13.20 2.34
N LEU A 15 15.35 11.91 2.17
CA LEU A 15 14.02 11.31 2.25
C LEU A 15 13.46 11.74 3.62
N LYS A 16 12.32 12.45 3.60
CA LYS A 16 11.66 12.86 4.83
C LYS A 16 11.35 11.62 5.65
N ASP A 17 11.63 11.70 6.95
CA ASP A 17 11.26 10.66 7.89
C ASP A 17 9.74 10.38 7.76
N PRO A 18 9.30 9.11 7.73
CA PRO A 18 7.89 8.74 7.63
C PRO A 18 7.00 9.39 8.71
N SER A 19 7.59 9.71 9.87
CA SER A 19 6.91 10.45 10.94
C SER A 19 6.52 11.89 10.56
N GLU A 20 7.23 12.50 9.61
CA GLU A 20 6.95 13.86 9.11
C GLU A 20 5.94 13.89 7.95
N TRP A 21 5.46 12.74 7.50
CA TRP A 21 4.53 12.67 6.39
C TRP A 21 3.14 13.10 6.81
N THR A 22 2.56 14.01 6.02
CA THR A 22 1.16 14.41 6.17
C THR A 22 0.23 13.23 5.88
N PHE A 23 -0.98 13.26 6.45
CA PHE A 23 -1.98 12.23 6.19
C PHE A 23 -2.28 12.04 4.70
N VAL A 24 -2.33 13.13 3.92
CA VAL A 24 -2.57 13.06 2.48
C VAL A 24 -1.48 12.26 1.78
N GLN A 25 -0.21 12.47 2.15
CA GLN A 25 0.92 11.72 1.59
C GLN A 25 0.85 10.23 1.96
N LYS A 26 0.63 9.93 3.24
CA LYS A 26 0.45 8.56 3.74
C LYS A 26 -0.70 7.85 3.02
N LYS A 27 -1.85 8.51 2.92
CA LYS A 27 -3.04 7.98 2.23
C LYS A 27 -2.77 7.71 0.74
N SER A 28 -2.07 8.62 0.05
CA SER A 28 -1.70 8.43 -1.36
C SER A 28 -0.75 7.26 -1.55
N LEU A 29 0.23 7.08 -0.66
CA LEU A 29 1.12 5.92 -0.70
C LEU A 29 0.36 4.62 -0.51
N VAL A 30 -0.49 4.54 0.53
CA VAL A 30 -1.30 3.34 0.77
C VAL A 30 -2.23 3.07 -0.41
N ALA A 31 -2.86 4.09 -0.99
CA ALA A 31 -3.67 3.91 -2.19
C ALA A 31 -2.86 3.33 -3.36
N PHE A 32 -1.64 3.80 -3.58
CA PHE A 32 -0.75 3.28 -4.61
C PHE A 32 -0.35 1.82 -4.34
N LEU A 33 -0.02 1.48 -3.09
CA LEU A 33 0.32 0.11 -2.69
C LEU A 33 -0.86 -0.84 -2.94
N PHE A 34 -2.09 -0.44 -2.60
CA PHE A 34 -3.29 -1.24 -2.85
C PHE A 34 -3.62 -1.38 -4.34
N LEU A 35 -3.38 -0.34 -5.14
CA LEU A 35 -3.50 -0.42 -6.59
C LEU A 35 -2.52 -1.45 -7.16
N TYR A 36 -1.26 -1.39 -6.74
CA TYR A 36 -0.23 -2.34 -7.14
C TYR A 36 -0.54 -3.77 -6.69
N HIS A 37 -1.06 -3.94 -5.47
CA HIS A 37 -1.52 -5.24 -4.98
C HIS A 37 -2.63 -5.81 -5.86
N LYS A 38 -3.62 -4.99 -6.23
CA LYS A 38 -4.72 -5.40 -7.10
C LYS A 38 -4.23 -5.83 -8.48
N THR A 39 -3.29 -5.09 -9.08
CA THR A 39 -2.72 -5.44 -10.38
C THR A 39 -1.91 -6.74 -10.31
N ASN A 40 -1.12 -6.94 -9.25
CA ASN A 40 -0.35 -8.17 -9.06
C ASN A 40 -1.26 -9.39 -8.84
N LYS A 41 -2.34 -9.22 -8.07
CA LYS A 41 -3.32 -10.29 -7.85
C LYS A 41 -4.02 -10.69 -9.15
N LEU A 42 -4.38 -9.72 -9.99
CA LEU A 42 -4.92 -9.99 -11.32
C LEU A 42 -3.90 -10.69 -12.23
N HIS A 43 -2.62 -10.30 -12.18
CA HIS A 43 -1.56 -10.95 -12.94
C HIS A 43 -1.39 -12.41 -12.51
N SER A 44 -1.32 -12.67 -11.21
CA SER A 44 -1.23 -14.02 -10.63
C SER A 44 -2.43 -14.89 -11.02
N GLN A 45 -3.65 -14.33 -11.03
CA GLN A 45 -4.84 -15.07 -11.50
C GLN A 45 -4.75 -15.44 -12.98
N LYS A 46 -4.22 -14.55 -13.83
CA LYS A 46 -4.00 -14.85 -15.25
C LYS A 46 -2.95 -15.95 -15.42
N GLU A 47 -1.83 -15.89 -14.70
CA GLU A 47 -0.80 -16.93 -14.71
C GLU A 47 -1.37 -18.30 -14.32
N LYS A 48 -2.20 -18.38 -13.26
CA LYS A 48 -2.91 -19.61 -12.90
C LYS A 48 -3.80 -20.14 -14.01
N VAL A 49 -4.49 -19.26 -14.75
CA VAL A 49 -5.28 -19.67 -15.92
C VAL A 49 -4.37 -20.22 -17.02
N TYR A 50 -3.25 -19.57 -17.31
CA TYR A 50 -2.27 -20.06 -18.29
C TYR A 50 -1.65 -21.40 -17.88
N GLU A 51 -1.35 -21.62 -16.61
CA GLU A 51 -0.91 -22.91 -16.06
C GLU A 51 -2.00 -23.99 -16.23
N THR A 52 -3.26 -23.70 -15.87
CA THR A 52 -4.36 -24.67 -16.06
C THR A 52 -4.61 -25.00 -17.52
N LEU A 53 -4.31 -24.07 -18.44
CA LEU A 53 -4.38 -24.28 -19.89
C LEU A 53 -3.11 -24.92 -20.46
N GLY A 54 -2.11 -25.23 -19.64
CA GLY A 54 -0.84 -25.84 -20.05
C GLY A 54 0.07 -24.92 -20.87
N ILE A 55 -0.17 -23.61 -20.85
CA ILE A 55 0.55 -22.60 -21.65
C ILE A 55 1.86 -22.18 -20.94
N THR A 56 1.92 -22.30 -19.62
CA THR A 56 3.09 -21.93 -18.79
C THR A 56 3.37 -22.99 -17.74
N ASN A 57 4.65 -23.29 -17.50
CA ASN A 57 5.11 -24.42 -16.68
C ASN A 57 5.91 -23.96 -15.45
N LYS A 58 5.38 -22.98 -14.71
CA LYS A 58 6.05 -22.44 -13.51
C LYS A 58 5.15 -22.53 -12.29
N ASN A 59 5.30 -23.62 -11.54
CA ASN A 59 4.81 -23.71 -10.16
C ASN A 59 5.71 -22.85 -9.25
N ASP A 60 5.61 -21.53 -9.35
CA ASP A 60 6.23 -20.66 -8.36
C ASP A 60 5.22 -20.47 -7.23
N ASP A 61 5.51 -21.06 -6.05
CA ASP A 61 4.84 -20.74 -4.79
C ASP A 61 4.98 -19.24 -4.56
N LEU A 62 3.97 -18.48 -5.02
CA LEU A 62 4.02 -17.03 -4.97
C LEU A 62 4.07 -16.59 -3.51
N PRO A 63 5.13 -15.91 -3.07
CA PRO A 63 5.25 -15.48 -1.69
C PRO A 63 4.07 -14.57 -1.35
N ILE A 64 3.49 -14.75 -0.16
CA ILE A 64 2.42 -13.90 0.37
C ILE A 64 2.89 -12.44 0.24
N SER A 65 2.11 -11.62 -0.46
CA SER A 65 2.44 -10.21 -0.67
C SER A 65 2.65 -9.55 0.69
N ALA A 66 3.68 -8.69 0.82
CA ALA A 66 3.90 -7.94 2.06
C ALA A 66 2.63 -7.19 2.53
N ILE A 67 1.76 -6.82 1.58
CA ILE A 67 0.46 -6.20 1.83
C ILE A 67 -0.54 -7.19 2.45
N ASP A 68 -0.64 -8.42 1.95
CA ASP A 68 -1.51 -9.46 2.53
C ASP A 68 -1.06 -9.80 3.96
N ARG A 69 0.26 -9.91 4.16
CA ARG A 69 0.84 -10.10 5.49
C ARG A 69 0.48 -8.93 6.40
N ALA A 70 0.67 -7.69 5.94
CA ALA A 70 0.34 -6.51 6.72
C ALA A 70 -1.15 -6.48 7.11
N LEU A 71 -2.04 -6.77 6.15
CA LEU A 71 -3.49 -6.83 6.40
C LEU A 71 -3.89 -7.92 7.40
N SER A 72 -3.15 -9.03 7.45
CA SER A 72 -3.38 -10.10 8.43
C SER A 72 -2.96 -9.73 9.86
N LEU A 73 -2.01 -8.80 10.01
CA LEU A 73 -1.47 -8.34 11.29
C LEU A 73 -2.23 -7.13 11.86
N LEU A 74 -2.97 -6.41 11.03
CA LEU A 74 -3.82 -5.30 11.47
C LEU A 74 -5.03 -5.81 12.25
N GLU A 75 -5.53 -4.94 13.15
CA GLU A 75 -6.82 -5.18 13.78
C GLU A 75 -7.91 -5.39 12.71
N PRO A 76 -8.80 -6.39 12.88
CA PRO A 76 -9.83 -6.73 11.87
C PRO A 76 -10.69 -5.53 11.44
N ARG A 77 -10.93 -4.61 12.38
CA ARG A 77 -11.67 -3.37 12.12
C ARG A 77 -10.95 -2.47 11.11
N TYR A 78 -9.63 -2.32 11.25
CA TYR A 78 -8.82 -1.50 10.35
C TYR A 78 -8.57 -2.20 9.02
N THR A 79 -8.36 -3.51 9.02
CA THR A 79 -8.30 -4.30 7.77
C THR A 79 -9.57 -4.13 6.95
N LYS A 80 -10.75 -4.29 7.58
CA LYS A 80 -12.04 -4.09 6.90
C LYS A 80 -12.19 -2.66 6.37
N LEU A 81 -11.74 -1.67 7.14
CA LEU A 81 -11.78 -0.26 6.72
C LEU A 81 -10.90 0.01 5.49
N LEU A 82 -9.66 -0.48 5.50
CA LEU A 82 -8.72 -0.29 4.39
C LEU A 82 -9.20 -1.01 3.12
N ILE A 83 -9.71 -2.24 3.25
CA ILE A 83 -10.30 -2.99 2.13
C ILE A 83 -11.48 -2.22 1.53
N LYS A 84 -12.42 -1.75 2.38
CA LYS A 84 -13.59 -1.01 1.92
C LYS A 84 -13.23 0.29 1.21
N GLU A 85 -12.20 1.00 1.70
CA GLU A 85 -11.74 2.25 1.11
C GLU A 85 -10.97 2.05 -0.19
N PHE A 86 -9.98 1.14 -0.21
CA PHE A 86 -8.98 1.07 -1.27
C PHE A 86 -9.20 -0.07 -2.28
N ILE A 87 -9.94 -1.13 -1.90
CA ILE A 87 -10.25 -2.25 -2.80
C ILE A 87 -11.67 -2.11 -3.35
N ASP A 88 -12.66 -2.02 -2.45
CA ASP A 88 -14.07 -1.99 -2.83
C ASP A 88 -14.53 -0.59 -3.28
N ASN A 89 -13.83 0.46 -2.83
CA ASN A 89 -14.18 1.87 -3.04
C ASN A 89 -15.62 2.22 -2.59
N ASP A 90 -16.11 1.54 -1.54
CA ASP A 90 -17.48 1.68 -1.04
C ASP A 90 -17.59 2.78 0.02
N ARG A 91 -17.68 4.03 -0.45
CA ARG A 91 -17.82 5.21 0.41
C ARG A 91 -19.17 5.28 1.13
N ASN A 92 -20.20 4.59 0.62
CA ASN A 92 -21.54 4.63 1.21
C ASN A 92 -21.61 3.73 2.44
N TRP A 93 -20.97 2.57 2.41
CA TRP A 93 -20.81 1.71 3.57
C TRP A 93 -20.17 2.47 4.73
N ILE A 94 -19.08 3.18 4.47
CA ILE A 94 -18.35 3.95 5.49
C ILE A 94 -19.25 4.97 6.19
N LYS A 95 -20.05 5.72 5.41
CA LYS A 95 -20.98 6.74 5.95
C LYS A 95 -22.11 6.14 6.78
N LYS A 96 -22.47 4.88 6.53
CA LYS A 96 -23.52 4.17 7.27
C LYS A 96 -23.09 3.79 8.68
N TYR A 97 -21.80 3.48 8.89
CA TYR A 97 -21.30 2.99 10.19
C TYR A 97 -20.57 4.05 11.02
N TRP A 98 -20.06 5.12 10.40
CA TRP A 98 -19.34 6.16 11.12
C TRP A 98 -19.75 7.57 10.71
N SER A 99 -19.77 8.47 11.70
CA SER A 99 -19.74 9.90 11.44
C SER A 99 -18.44 10.29 10.73
N LYS A 100 -18.47 11.38 9.96
CA LYS A 100 -17.32 11.88 9.20
C LYS A 100 -16.06 11.99 10.07
N SER A 101 -16.16 12.60 11.24
CA SER A 101 -15.03 12.78 12.17
C SER A 101 -14.47 11.46 12.69
N THR A 102 -15.34 10.51 13.04
CA THR A 102 -14.96 9.18 13.52
C THR A 102 -14.27 8.36 12.43
N TYR A 103 -14.78 8.45 11.20
CA TYR A 103 -14.16 7.81 10.04
C TYR A 103 -12.73 8.30 9.83
N TYR A 104 -12.49 9.63 9.77
CA TYR A 104 -11.14 10.15 9.55
C TYR A 104 -10.20 9.75 10.68
N LYS A 105 -10.62 9.83 11.95
CA LYS A 105 -9.80 9.37 13.08
C LYS A 105 -9.40 7.90 12.95
N ASN A 106 -10.32 7.02 12.56
CA ASN A 106 -10.01 5.60 12.36
C ASN A 106 -9.15 5.36 11.13
N MET A 107 -9.35 6.12 10.04
CA MET A 107 -8.57 6.00 8.82
C MET A 107 -7.11 6.42 9.04
N HIS A 108 -6.88 7.50 9.79
CA HIS A 108 -5.52 7.89 10.21
C HIS A 108 -4.83 6.76 10.96
N LYS A 109 -5.48 6.22 12.01
CA LYS A 109 -4.92 5.12 12.81
C LYS A 109 -4.63 3.88 11.97
N ALA A 110 -5.57 3.49 11.10
CA ALA A 110 -5.41 2.34 10.22
C ALA A 110 -4.22 2.51 9.26
N ILE A 111 -4.07 3.68 8.66
CA ILE A 111 -2.97 3.99 7.75
C ILE A 111 -1.62 4.03 8.49
N ASP A 112 -1.57 4.68 9.65
CA ASP A 112 -0.34 4.76 10.44
C ASP A 112 0.12 3.36 10.88
N GLN A 113 -0.78 2.52 11.39
CA GLN A 113 -0.46 1.14 11.75
C GLN A 113 -0.04 0.30 10.54
N PHE A 114 -0.71 0.46 9.40
CA PHE A 114 -0.35 -0.26 8.18
C PHE A 114 1.06 0.09 7.70
N ILE A 115 1.43 1.37 7.72
CA ILE A 115 2.78 1.84 7.34
C ILE A 115 3.83 1.28 8.31
N ILE A 116 3.56 1.31 9.62
CA ILE A 116 4.46 0.75 10.64
C ILE A 116 4.69 -0.76 10.40
N ILE A 117 3.63 -1.53 10.14
CA ILE A 117 3.75 -2.98 9.90
C ILE A 117 4.56 -3.27 8.64
N LEU A 118 4.48 -2.41 7.63
CA LEU A 118 5.28 -2.53 6.42
C LEU A 118 6.73 -2.06 6.58
N ASN A 119 7.11 -1.53 7.76
CA ASN A 119 8.43 -0.92 8.03
C ASN A 119 8.80 0.15 6.98
N LEU A 120 7.84 1.01 6.62
CA LEU A 120 8.00 2.09 5.65
C LEU A 120 8.29 3.44 6.29
#